data_AF-A0A8I1G2D0-F1
#
_entry.id   AF-A0A8I1G2D0-F1
#
_cell.length_a   1.000
_cell.length_b   1.000
_cell.length_c   1.000
_cell.angle_alpha   90.00
_cell.angle_beta   90.00
_cell.angle_gamma   90.00
#
_symmetry.space_group_name_H-M   'P 1'
#
loop_
_entity.id
_entity.type
_entity.pdbx_description
1 polymer ?
#
loop_
_entity_poly.entity_id
_entity_poly.type
_entity_poly.pdbx_seq_one_letter_code
_entity_poly.pdbx_strand_id
1 'polypeptide(L)'
;MARRSSRRKGWSLKDWHWISSAICLIGMLLFSVTGITLNHAGWIESAPSVESHESSLPQTELARLVNASGNDVLPTFFHRWYEDKTQNSISSNAEIEWNDYELYVAMPRPGGDSWFSVDLASGAFYSETTDRGWIAYFNDLHKARNTGLFWSLFIDVFAIASILFTVTGLLLLKKYSKGRKSTWPLVLAGFIIPLFAIMGSAHAADNELTVEIPRLSVAEYHAPYLAVWLANERHQRVVDIAVWYDVNLKDNEGEKWLKDMRQWWRRSGRMADMPIDGVSGATRRPGTNRVDLTPLLTQLPELEAGQYYLYVEAARELGGREMLRLPLSLPIESPISISDTGEHELGRVSLKLEP
;
A
#
# COMPACT_ATOMS: atom_id res chain seq x y z
N MET A 1 10.53 -41.48 -62.81
CA MET A 1 9.72 -41.41 -61.57
C MET A 1 10.22 -40.22 -60.75
N ALA A 2 9.59 -39.04 -60.88
CA ALA A 2 10.03 -37.83 -60.17
C ALA A 2 9.42 -37.79 -58.76
N ARG A 3 10.28 -37.88 -57.74
CA ARG A 3 9.93 -37.89 -56.32
C ARG A 3 9.53 -36.46 -55.91
N ARG A 4 8.23 -36.16 -55.85
CA ARG A 4 7.70 -34.90 -55.28
C ARG A 4 8.09 -34.83 -53.81
N SER A 5 9.04 -33.95 -53.46
CA SER A 5 9.27 -33.62 -52.05
C SER A 5 8.12 -32.73 -51.57
N SER A 6 7.34 -33.23 -50.61
CA SER A 6 6.34 -32.41 -49.93
C SER A 6 7.08 -31.47 -48.97
N ARG A 7 7.34 -30.25 -49.44
CA ARG A 7 7.84 -29.17 -48.58
C ARG A 7 6.76 -28.90 -47.54
N ARG A 8 6.98 -29.27 -46.27
CA ARG A 8 6.05 -28.97 -45.15
C ARG A 8 5.77 -27.47 -45.20
N LYS A 9 4.54 -27.11 -45.57
CA LYS A 9 4.12 -25.71 -45.65
C LYS A 9 4.05 -25.22 -44.20
N GLY A 10 4.95 -24.30 -43.83
CA GLY A 10 4.95 -23.69 -42.50
C GLY A 10 3.61 -22.99 -42.23
N TRP A 11 3.33 -22.75 -40.95
CA TRP A 11 2.09 -22.13 -40.51
C TRP A 11 1.93 -20.73 -41.10
N SER A 12 0.73 -20.40 -41.58
CA SER A 12 0.41 -19.09 -42.15
C SER A 12 0.13 -18.06 -41.06
N LEU A 13 0.16 -16.77 -41.43
CA LEU A 13 -0.19 -15.67 -40.52
C LEU A 13 -1.59 -15.84 -39.91
N LYS A 14 -2.54 -16.41 -40.67
CA LYS A 14 -3.90 -16.69 -40.17
C LYS A 14 -3.90 -17.81 -39.15
N ASP A 15 -3.08 -18.84 -39.36
CA ASP A 15 -2.97 -19.97 -38.43
C ASP A 15 -2.38 -19.51 -37.10
N TRP A 16 -1.31 -18.71 -37.14
CA TRP A 16 -0.73 -18.09 -35.95
C TRP A 16 -1.72 -17.20 -35.20
N HIS A 17 -2.50 -16.39 -35.92
CA HIS A 17 -3.51 -15.53 -35.30
C HIS A 17 -4.64 -16.33 -34.65
N TRP A 18 -5.16 -17.35 -35.34
CA TRP A 18 -6.22 -18.21 -34.82
C TRP A 18 -5.77 -18.98 -33.57
N ILE A 19 -4.56 -19.52 -33.58
CA ILE A 19 -4.05 -20.33 -32.46
C ILE A 19 -3.74 -19.47 -31.24
N SER A 20 -3.07 -18.33 -31.44
CA SER A 20 -2.84 -17.37 -30.34
C SER A 20 -4.15 -16.83 -29.77
N SER A 21 -5.13 -16.52 -30.64
CA SER A 21 -6.47 -16.09 -30.22
C SER A 21 -7.19 -17.15 -29.39
N ALA A 22 -7.15 -18.42 -29.81
CA ALA A 22 -7.78 -19.51 -29.07
C ALA A 22 -7.16 -19.71 -27.67
N ILE A 23 -5.83 -19.59 -27.58
CA ILE A 23 -5.09 -19.69 -26.31
C ILE A 23 -5.46 -18.52 -25.37
N CYS A 24 -5.58 -17.30 -25.90
CA CYS A 24 -5.81 -16.12 -25.07
C CYS A 24 -7.29 -15.76 -24.87
N LEU A 25 -8.26 -16.40 -25.54
CA LEU A 25 -9.65 -15.92 -25.53
C LEU A 25 -10.27 -15.85 -24.12
N ILE A 26 -10.21 -16.96 -23.38
CA ILE A 26 -10.80 -17.04 -22.03
C ILE A 26 -10.02 -16.16 -21.05
N GLY A 27 -8.69 -16.14 -21.17
CA GLY A 27 -7.86 -15.26 -20.35
C GLY A 27 -8.16 -13.78 -20.60
N MET A 28 -8.35 -13.36 -21.86
CA MET A 28 -8.72 -11.98 -22.20
C MET A 28 -10.07 -11.59 -21.59
N LEU A 29 -11.06 -12.50 -21.61
CA LEU A 29 -12.35 -12.26 -20.97
C LEU A 29 -12.20 -12.12 -19.45
N LEU A 30 -11.48 -13.03 -18.81
CA LEU A 30 -11.23 -13.01 -17.36
C LEU A 30 -10.51 -11.72 -16.93
N PHE A 31 -9.44 -11.34 -17.63
CA PHE A 31 -8.69 -10.12 -17.34
C PHE A 31 -9.50 -8.85 -17.64
N SER A 32 -10.37 -8.86 -18.66
CA SER A 32 -11.25 -7.72 -18.92
C SER A 32 -12.29 -7.52 -17.82
N VAL A 33 -12.91 -8.60 -17.34
CA VAL A 33 -13.89 -8.54 -16.23
C VAL A 33 -13.21 -8.10 -14.93
N THR A 34 -12.07 -8.69 -14.59
CA THR A 34 -11.32 -8.32 -13.37
C THR A 34 -10.66 -6.94 -13.47
N GLY A 35 -10.39 -6.45 -14.68
CA GLY A 35 -9.96 -5.06 -14.90
C GLY A 35 -11.04 -4.04 -14.53
N ILE A 36 -12.31 -4.35 -14.79
CA ILE A 36 -13.44 -3.50 -14.36
C ILE A 36 -13.54 -3.47 -12.84
N THR A 37 -13.34 -4.61 -12.16
CA THR A 37 -13.40 -4.68 -10.69
C THR A 37 -12.23 -3.99 -10.02
N LEU A 38 -11.06 -3.94 -10.67
CA LEU A 38 -9.91 -3.14 -10.19
C LEU A 38 -10.24 -1.64 -10.16
N ASN A 39 -10.89 -1.11 -11.20
CA ASN A 39 -11.25 0.31 -11.28
C ASN A 39 -12.38 0.72 -10.32
N HIS A 40 -13.16 -0.25 -9.85
CA HIS A 40 -14.37 -0.03 -9.06
C HIS A 40 -14.37 -0.84 -7.76
N ALA A 41 -13.20 -1.11 -7.19
CA ALA A 41 -13.08 -1.98 -6.02
C ALA A 41 -13.92 -1.51 -4.82
N GLY A 42 -14.16 -0.19 -4.70
CA GLY A 42 -15.02 0.40 -3.67
C GLY A 42 -16.52 0.39 -3.98
N TRP A 43 -16.96 0.01 -5.19
CA TRP A 43 -18.39 -0.08 -5.52
C TRP A 43 -19.03 -1.39 -5.09
N ILE A 44 -18.20 -2.40 -4.81
CA ILE A 44 -18.63 -3.72 -4.39
C ILE A 44 -17.92 -4.00 -3.06
N GLU A 45 -18.40 -3.35 -2.01
CA GLU A 45 -17.80 -3.47 -0.68
C GLU A 45 -18.08 -4.86 -0.09
N SER A 46 -17.03 -5.67 0.06
CA SER A 46 -17.01 -6.73 1.07
C SER A 46 -16.29 -6.20 2.30
N ALA A 47 -17.03 -6.02 3.40
CA ALA A 47 -16.42 -5.72 4.69
C ALA A 47 -15.37 -6.80 5.00
N PRO A 48 -14.13 -6.43 5.36
CA PRO A 48 -13.10 -7.41 5.65
C PRO A 48 -13.51 -8.23 6.87
N SER A 49 -13.36 -9.55 6.78
CA SER A 49 -13.54 -10.48 7.90
C SER A 49 -12.18 -10.70 8.55
N VAL A 50 -12.08 -10.42 9.84
CA VAL A 50 -10.85 -10.61 10.61
C VAL A 50 -11.09 -11.71 11.64
N GLU A 51 -10.27 -12.76 11.60
CA GLU A 51 -10.24 -13.83 12.59
C GLU A 51 -8.95 -13.74 13.38
N SER A 52 -9.04 -13.64 14.70
CA SER A 52 -7.91 -13.53 15.62
C SER A 52 -7.87 -14.70 16.58
N HIS A 53 -6.69 -15.28 16.80
CA HIS A 53 -6.49 -16.31 17.82
C HIS A 53 -5.39 -15.92 18.79
N GLU A 54 -5.71 -16.02 20.07
CA GLU A 54 -4.78 -15.86 21.18
C GLU A 54 -4.58 -17.20 21.88
N SER A 55 -3.33 -17.55 22.15
CA SER A 55 -2.98 -18.79 22.85
C SER A 55 -1.63 -18.62 23.56
N SER A 56 -1.19 -19.67 24.23
CA SER A 56 0.16 -19.73 24.79
C SER A 56 0.78 -21.09 24.48
N LEU A 57 2.04 -21.07 24.05
CA LEU A 57 2.81 -22.27 23.83
C LEU A 57 3.14 -22.93 25.17
N PRO A 58 2.95 -24.26 25.30
CA PRO A 58 3.49 -24.99 26.44
C PRO A 58 5.01 -24.77 26.56
N GLN A 59 5.50 -24.60 27.78
CA GLN A 59 6.91 -24.31 28.08
C GLN A 59 7.89 -25.29 27.41
N THR A 60 7.52 -26.56 27.27
CA THR A 60 8.33 -27.57 26.59
C THR A 60 8.45 -27.33 25.08
N GLU A 61 7.38 -26.87 24.43
CA GLU A 61 7.39 -26.54 23.00
C GLU A 61 8.03 -25.17 22.75
N LEU A 62 7.87 -24.21 23.68
CA LEU A 62 8.55 -22.92 23.64
C LEU A 62 10.07 -23.10 23.65
N ALA A 63 10.62 -23.90 24.58
CA ALA A 63 12.05 -24.17 24.63
C ALA A 63 12.58 -24.79 23.32
N ARG A 64 11.79 -25.65 22.68
CA ARG A 64 12.15 -26.25 21.38
C ARG A 64 12.09 -25.23 20.24
N LEU A 65 11.16 -24.28 20.30
CA LEU A 65 11.03 -23.20 19.33
C LEU A 65 12.20 -22.21 19.44
N VAL A 66 12.54 -21.81 20.66
CA VAL A 66 13.68 -20.92 20.94
C VAL A 66 15.00 -21.54 20.47
N ASN A 67 15.21 -22.83 20.70
CA ASN A 67 16.38 -23.54 20.19
C ASN A 67 16.46 -23.60 18.65
N ALA A 68 15.34 -23.39 17.96
CA ALA A 68 15.26 -23.31 16.51
C ALA A 68 15.33 -21.87 15.98
N SER A 69 15.49 -20.86 16.85
CA SER A 69 15.60 -19.46 16.46
C SER A 69 16.75 -19.23 15.48
N GLY A 70 16.53 -18.34 14.52
CA GLY A 70 17.48 -18.05 13.44
C GLY A 70 17.49 -19.05 12.28
N ASN A 71 16.63 -20.06 12.29
CA ASN A 71 16.40 -20.91 11.11
C ASN A 71 15.26 -20.34 10.25
N ASP A 72 15.43 -20.40 8.93
CA ASP A 72 14.42 -20.01 7.94
C ASP A 72 13.26 -21.02 7.82
N VAL A 73 13.28 -22.10 8.61
CA VAL A 73 12.26 -23.15 8.59
C VAL A 73 11.81 -23.43 10.00
N LEU A 74 10.50 -23.33 10.25
CA LEU A 74 9.93 -23.64 11.55
C LEU A 74 9.91 -25.14 11.81
N PRO A 75 10.12 -25.58 13.06
CA PRO A 75 10.06 -26.99 13.41
C PRO A 75 8.69 -27.62 13.09
N THR A 76 8.68 -28.88 12.65
CA THR A 76 7.44 -29.62 12.31
C THR A 76 6.42 -29.68 13.45
N PHE A 77 6.87 -29.66 14.71
CA PHE A 77 5.96 -29.63 15.86
C PHE A 77 5.15 -28.33 15.89
N PHE A 78 5.77 -27.20 15.52
CA PHE A 78 5.15 -25.89 15.56
C PHE A 78 4.09 -25.78 14.47
N HIS A 79 4.37 -26.30 13.26
CA HIS A 79 3.36 -26.41 12.20
C HIS A 79 2.09 -27.14 12.66
N ARG A 80 2.24 -28.28 13.34
CA ARG A 80 1.10 -29.06 13.86
C ARG A 80 0.36 -28.33 14.98
N TRP A 81 1.10 -27.69 15.89
CA TRP A 81 0.51 -26.91 16.97
C TRP A 81 -0.27 -25.70 16.43
N TYR A 82 0.29 -24.99 15.45
CA TYR A 82 -0.35 -23.87 14.78
C TYR A 82 -1.65 -24.29 14.08
N GLU A 83 -1.61 -25.40 13.34
CA GLU A 83 -2.77 -25.96 12.63
C GLU A 83 -3.88 -26.38 13.60
N ASP A 84 -3.55 -27.04 14.70
CA ASP A 84 -4.52 -27.38 15.75
C ASP A 84 -5.20 -26.13 16.35
N LYS A 85 -4.43 -25.06 16.57
CA LYS A 85 -4.89 -23.86 17.29
C LYS A 85 -5.66 -22.88 16.42
N THR A 86 -5.24 -22.72 15.17
CA THR A 86 -5.79 -21.71 14.24
C THR A 86 -6.66 -22.32 13.15
N GLN A 87 -6.68 -23.65 13.02
CA GLN A 87 -7.30 -24.36 11.88
C GLN A 87 -6.74 -23.92 10.51
N ASN A 88 -5.59 -23.23 10.51
CA ASN A 88 -4.90 -22.74 9.33
C ASN A 88 -3.53 -23.40 9.20
N SER A 89 -3.01 -23.47 7.98
CA SER A 89 -1.65 -24.00 7.73
C SER A 89 -0.66 -22.86 7.46
N ILE A 90 0.59 -23.04 7.88
CA ILE A 90 1.66 -22.09 7.57
C ILE A 90 2.01 -22.22 6.09
N SER A 91 1.85 -21.13 5.34
CA SER A 91 2.05 -21.13 3.89
C SER A 91 3.52 -21.35 3.52
N SER A 92 3.77 -21.95 2.36
CA SER A 92 5.14 -22.16 1.86
C SER A 92 5.88 -20.87 1.50
N ASN A 93 5.15 -19.76 1.32
CA ASN A 93 5.67 -18.41 1.08
C ASN A 93 5.66 -17.56 2.36
N ALA A 94 5.63 -18.18 3.53
CA ALA A 94 5.71 -17.47 4.80
C ALA A 94 7.07 -16.76 4.93
N GLU A 95 7.03 -15.49 5.28
CA GLU A 95 8.21 -14.69 5.61
C GLU A 95 8.44 -14.78 7.11
N ILE A 96 9.52 -15.43 7.51
CA ILE A 96 9.85 -15.70 8.90
C ILE A 96 10.89 -14.68 9.37
N GLU A 97 10.54 -13.92 10.41
CA GLU A 97 11.41 -12.95 11.05
C GLU A 97 11.62 -13.34 12.51
N TRP A 98 12.89 -13.52 12.89
CA TRP A 98 13.29 -13.77 14.27
C TRP A 98 13.90 -12.51 14.87
N ASN A 99 13.55 -12.20 16.11
CA ASN A 99 14.34 -11.32 16.96
C ASN A 99 14.57 -11.97 18.34
N ASP A 100 15.21 -11.24 19.26
CA ASP A 100 15.57 -11.76 20.58
C ASP A 100 14.35 -12.08 21.48
N TYR A 101 13.18 -11.53 21.19
CA TYR A 101 11.98 -11.56 22.03
C TYR A 101 10.74 -12.14 21.34
N GLU A 102 10.69 -12.15 20.01
CA GLU A 102 9.56 -12.60 19.22
C GLU A 102 9.97 -13.36 17.95
N LEU A 103 9.15 -14.34 17.60
CA LEU A 103 9.03 -14.88 16.26
C LEU A 103 7.84 -14.19 15.59
N TYR A 104 8.07 -13.46 14.51
CA TYR A 104 7.02 -12.88 13.69
C TYR A 104 6.99 -13.56 12.32
N VAL A 105 5.79 -13.93 11.85
CA VAL A 105 5.64 -14.62 10.56
C VAL A 105 4.52 -13.96 9.77
N ALA A 106 4.87 -13.42 8.60
CA ALA A 106 3.92 -12.89 7.64
C ALA A 106 3.58 -13.92 6.58
N MET A 107 2.29 -14.10 6.29
CA MET A 107 1.75 -15.04 5.32
C MET A 107 0.74 -14.33 4.43
N PRO A 108 1.21 -13.42 3.56
CA PRO A 108 0.33 -12.69 2.67
C PRO A 108 -0.29 -13.63 1.63
N ARG A 109 -1.57 -13.43 1.31
CA ARG A 109 -2.32 -14.28 0.36
C ARG A 109 -3.15 -13.42 -0.61
N PRO A 110 -3.59 -13.95 -1.76
CA PRO A 110 -4.50 -13.19 -2.61
C PRO A 110 -5.81 -12.90 -1.86
N GLY A 111 -6.27 -11.65 -1.88
CA GLY A 111 -7.52 -11.25 -1.27
C GLY A 111 -7.50 -11.14 0.26
N GLY A 112 -6.34 -11.16 0.90
CA GLY A 112 -6.25 -11.13 2.35
C GLY A 112 -4.82 -11.08 2.85
N ASP A 113 -4.66 -11.11 4.16
CA ASP A 113 -3.35 -11.28 4.79
C ASP A 113 -3.51 -12.19 6.00
N SER A 114 -2.47 -12.92 6.35
CA SER A 114 -2.39 -13.70 7.57
C SER A 114 -1.04 -13.47 8.21
N TRP A 115 -0.98 -13.38 9.52
CA TRP A 115 0.27 -13.26 10.25
C TRP A 115 0.12 -13.80 11.67
N PHE A 116 1.24 -14.13 12.29
CA PHE A 116 1.27 -14.44 13.72
C PHE A 116 2.57 -13.98 14.36
N SER A 117 2.51 -13.80 15.68
CA SER A 117 3.65 -13.53 16.54
C SER A 117 3.68 -14.52 17.71
N VAL A 118 4.87 -14.95 18.10
CA VAL A 118 5.12 -15.69 19.34
C VAL A 118 6.13 -14.92 20.16
N ASP A 119 5.77 -14.51 21.38
CA ASP A 119 6.70 -13.99 22.37
C ASP A 119 7.57 -15.16 22.90
N LEU A 120 8.88 -15.06 22.72
CA LEU A 120 9.86 -16.11 23.02
C LEU A 120 10.16 -16.23 24.52
N ALA A 121 9.79 -15.24 25.33
CA ALA A 121 10.02 -15.26 26.78
C ALA A 121 8.85 -15.92 27.53
N SER A 122 7.62 -15.56 27.17
CA SER A 122 6.38 -15.99 27.80
C SER A 122 5.69 -17.14 27.07
N GLY A 123 5.96 -17.29 25.77
CA GLY A 123 5.24 -18.21 24.88
C GLY A 123 3.88 -17.68 24.45
N ALA A 124 3.56 -16.41 24.68
CA ALA A 124 2.30 -15.81 24.22
C ALA A 124 2.24 -15.84 22.69
N PHE A 125 1.14 -16.36 22.14
CA PHE A 125 0.89 -16.45 20.72
C PHE A 125 -0.31 -15.60 20.35
N TYR A 126 -0.14 -14.78 19.31
CA TYR A 126 -1.20 -14.01 18.69
C TYR A 126 -1.16 -14.28 17.19
N SER A 127 -2.33 -14.44 16.57
CA SER A 127 -2.45 -14.55 15.12
C SER A 127 -3.68 -13.82 14.64
N GLU A 128 -3.59 -13.30 13.43
CA GLU A 128 -4.69 -12.60 12.77
C GLU A 128 -4.72 -12.99 11.30
N THR A 129 -5.91 -13.35 10.83
CA THR A 129 -6.19 -13.62 9.42
C THR A 129 -7.29 -12.70 8.95
N THR A 130 -6.97 -11.88 7.96
CA THR A 130 -7.90 -10.96 7.30
C THR A 130 -8.29 -11.50 5.93
N ASP A 131 -9.59 -11.61 5.66
CA ASP A 131 -10.16 -11.88 4.35
C ASP A 131 -10.90 -10.63 3.83
N ARG A 132 -10.49 -10.11 2.68
CA ARG A 132 -11.06 -8.91 2.06
C ARG A 132 -12.14 -9.26 1.03
N GLY A 133 -12.50 -10.52 0.89
CA GLY A 133 -13.54 -11.02 0.00
C GLY A 133 -13.06 -11.36 -1.40
N TRP A 134 -13.98 -11.92 -2.19
CA TRP A 134 -13.72 -12.48 -3.50
C TRP A 134 -13.26 -11.44 -4.55
N ILE A 135 -13.69 -10.18 -4.45
CA ILE A 135 -13.24 -9.12 -5.36
C ILE A 135 -11.76 -8.80 -5.14
N ALA A 136 -11.34 -8.66 -3.89
CA ALA A 136 -9.93 -8.47 -3.54
C ALA A 136 -9.08 -9.67 -4.00
N TYR A 137 -9.60 -10.90 -3.83
CA TYR A 137 -8.96 -12.11 -4.31
C TYR A 137 -8.72 -12.08 -5.83
N PHE A 138 -9.75 -11.83 -6.64
CA PHE A 138 -9.58 -11.76 -8.10
C PHE A 138 -8.74 -10.57 -8.55
N ASN A 139 -8.80 -9.44 -7.84
CA ASN A 139 -7.95 -8.28 -8.11
C ASN A 139 -6.47 -8.61 -7.87
N ASP A 140 -6.14 -9.33 -6.80
CA ASP A 140 -4.77 -9.76 -6.53
C ASP A 140 -4.31 -10.84 -7.52
N LEU A 141 -5.18 -11.77 -7.91
CA LEU A 141 -4.89 -12.71 -9.01
C LEU A 141 -4.60 -11.97 -10.34
N HIS A 142 -5.36 -10.93 -10.68
CA HIS A 142 -5.12 -10.14 -11.89
C HIS A 142 -3.71 -9.51 -11.87
N LYS A 143 -3.23 -9.08 -10.70
CA LYS A 143 -1.91 -8.47 -10.51
C LYS A 143 -0.78 -9.49 -10.25
N ALA A 144 -1.09 -10.79 -10.20
CA ALA A 144 -0.17 -11.83 -9.71
C ALA A 144 0.39 -11.55 -8.29
N ARG A 145 -0.37 -10.85 -7.44
CA ARG A 145 0.08 -10.46 -6.09
C ARG A 145 -0.07 -11.65 -5.13
N ASN A 146 1.00 -11.98 -4.42
CA ASN A 146 1.04 -13.07 -3.42
C ASN A 146 0.58 -14.43 -3.98
N THR A 147 0.75 -14.66 -5.29
CA THR A 147 0.36 -15.91 -5.96
C THR A 147 1.54 -16.85 -6.15
N GLY A 148 1.27 -18.15 -6.24
CA GLY A 148 2.30 -19.16 -6.51
C GLY A 148 2.87 -19.10 -7.93
N LEU A 149 4.03 -19.73 -8.11
CA LEU A 149 4.78 -19.79 -9.37
C LEU A 149 3.93 -20.20 -10.58
N PHE A 150 3.03 -21.18 -10.40
CA PHE A 150 2.18 -21.66 -11.49
C PHE A 150 1.28 -20.57 -12.07
N TRP A 151 0.72 -19.71 -11.22
CA TRP A 151 -0.14 -18.61 -11.66
C TRP A 151 0.65 -17.52 -12.36
N SER A 152 1.80 -17.13 -11.81
CA SER A 152 2.70 -16.17 -12.45
C SER A 152 3.15 -16.65 -13.83
N LEU A 153 3.55 -17.91 -13.97
CA LEU A 153 3.91 -18.52 -15.26
C LEU A 153 2.73 -18.55 -16.24
N PHE A 154 1.52 -18.84 -15.75
CA PHE A 154 0.31 -18.77 -16.58
C PHE A 154 0.11 -17.36 -17.15
N ILE A 155 0.27 -16.31 -16.34
CA ILE A 155 0.16 -14.91 -16.77
C ILE A 155 1.24 -14.56 -17.80
N ASP A 156 2.48 -14.99 -17.58
CA ASP A 156 3.58 -14.73 -18.52
C ASP A 156 3.33 -15.39 -19.89
N VAL A 157 2.93 -16.66 -19.90
CA VAL A 157 2.60 -17.39 -21.14
C VAL A 157 1.40 -16.73 -21.83
N PHE A 158 0.39 -16.35 -21.05
CA PHE A 158 -0.79 -15.64 -21.56
C PHE A 158 -0.43 -14.28 -22.16
N ALA A 159 0.47 -13.52 -21.53
CA ALA A 159 0.95 -12.24 -22.04
C ALA A 159 1.71 -12.42 -23.37
N ILE A 160 2.60 -13.41 -23.47
CA ILE A 160 3.30 -13.75 -24.72
C ILE A 160 2.30 -14.12 -25.81
N ALA A 161 1.31 -14.97 -25.50
CA ALA A 161 0.26 -15.34 -26.46
C ALA A 161 -0.56 -14.12 -26.91
N SER A 162 -0.87 -13.19 -25.99
CA SER A 162 -1.61 -11.96 -26.26
C SER A 162 -0.80 -10.99 -27.14
N ILE A 163 0.51 -10.90 -26.95
CA ILE A 163 1.42 -10.15 -27.84
C ILE A 163 1.41 -10.76 -29.25
N LEU A 164 1.53 -12.08 -29.36
CA LEU A 164 1.45 -12.76 -30.66
C LEU A 164 0.10 -12.54 -31.33
N PHE A 165 -1.00 -12.62 -30.58
CA PHE A 165 -2.36 -12.37 -31.04
C PHE A 165 -2.52 -10.94 -31.60
N THR A 166 -2.07 -9.93 -30.84
CA THR A 166 -2.18 -8.52 -31.25
C THR A 166 -1.28 -8.18 -32.44
N VAL A 167 -0.04 -8.66 -32.46
CA VAL A 167 0.89 -8.45 -33.59
C VAL A 167 0.36 -9.11 -34.86
N THR A 168 -0.05 -10.37 -34.79
CA THR A 168 -0.59 -11.08 -35.96
C THR A 168 -1.91 -10.46 -36.44
N GLY A 169 -2.75 -9.99 -35.52
CA GLY A 169 -3.97 -9.24 -35.83
C GLY A 169 -3.67 -7.93 -36.57
N LEU A 170 -2.68 -7.16 -36.12
CA LEU A 170 -2.25 -5.93 -36.79
C LEU A 170 -1.68 -6.20 -38.19
N LEU A 171 -0.89 -7.26 -38.36
CA LEU A 171 -0.38 -7.67 -39.67
C LEU A 171 -1.51 -8.11 -40.62
N LEU A 172 -2.54 -8.78 -40.12
CA LEU A 172 -3.73 -9.12 -40.89
C LEU A 172 -4.53 -7.87 -41.27
N LEU A 173 -4.73 -6.92 -40.35
CA LEU A 173 -5.36 -5.63 -40.63
C LEU A 173 -4.61 -4.88 -41.73
N LYS A 174 -3.27 -4.80 -41.64
CA LYS A 174 -2.44 -4.21 -42.70
C LYS A 174 -2.65 -4.91 -44.04
N LYS A 175 -2.60 -6.25 -44.06
CA LYS A 175 -2.77 -7.07 -45.28
C LYS A 175 -4.14 -6.88 -45.95
N TYR A 176 -5.20 -6.78 -45.15
CA TYR A 176 -6.59 -6.67 -45.61
C TYR A 176 -7.17 -5.25 -45.53
N SER A 177 -6.32 -4.23 -45.34
CA SER A 177 -6.73 -2.83 -45.20
C SER A 177 -7.27 -2.22 -46.50
N LYS A 178 -6.90 -2.76 -47.68
CA LYS A 178 -7.38 -2.27 -48.98
C LYS A 178 -8.91 -2.38 -49.04
N GLY A 179 -9.59 -1.25 -49.22
CA GLY A 179 -11.05 -1.16 -49.24
C GLY A 179 -11.70 -0.83 -47.88
N ARG A 180 -10.92 -0.77 -46.78
CA ARG A 180 -11.40 -0.43 -45.44
C ARG A 180 -10.73 0.84 -44.92
N LYS A 181 -11.21 2.00 -45.38
CA LYS A 181 -10.63 3.32 -45.06
C LYS A 181 -10.58 3.62 -43.55
N SER A 182 -11.46 3.01 -42.75
CA SER A 182 -11.50 3.18 -41.29
C SER A 182 -10.42 2.40 -40.51
N THR A 183 -9.71 1.45 -41.14
CA THR A 183 -8.75 0.57 -40.45
C THR A 183 -7.70 1.37 -39.66
N TRP A 184 -7.01 2.30 -40.33
CA TRP A 184 -5.91 3.06 -39.72
C TRP A 184 -6.37 4.16 -38.75
N PRO A 185 -7.45 4.94 -39.05
CA PRO A 185 -8.03 5.84 -38.05
C PRO A 185 -8.39 5.15 -36.73
N LEU A 186 -8.99 3.96 -36.78
CA LEU A 186 -9.36 3.21 -35.57
C LEU A 186 -8.14 2.67 -34.81
N VAL A 187 -7.14 2.14 -35.52
CA VAL A 187 -5.89 1.69 -34.90
C VAL A 187 -5.18 2.86 -34.21
N LEU A 188 -5.14 4.03 -34.86
CA LEU A 188 -4.52 5.22 -34.29
C LEU A 188 -5.31 5.76 -33.09
N ALA A 189 -6.65 5.77 -33.16
CA ALA A 189 -7.51 6.16 -32.04
C ALA A 189 -7.29 5.28 -30.80
N GLY A 190 -7.07 3.98 -31.00
CA GLY A 190 -6.76 3.03 -29.91
C GLY A 190 -5.45 3.35 -29.15
N PHE A 191 -4.52 4.08 -29.77
CA PHE A 191 -3.30 4.57 -29.12
C PHE A 191 -3.48 6.00 -28.56
N ILE A 192 -4.12 6.87 -29.33
CA ILE A 192 -4.28 8.28 -28.99
C ILE A 192 -5.21 8.49 -27.79
N ILE A 193 -6.34 7.76 -27.70
CA ILE A 193 -7.30 7.93 -26.59
C ILE A 193 -6.66 7.63 -25.23
N PRO A 194 -5.97 6.48 -25.02
CA PRO A 194 -5.25 6.23 -23.78
C PRO A 194 -4.17 7.27 -23.50
N LEU A 195 -3.44 7.72 -24.51
CA LEU A 195 -2.41 8.75 -24.35
C LEU A 195 -3.00 10.07 -23.84
N PHE A 196 -4.13 10.51 -24.40
CA PHE A 196 -4.86 11.68 -23.89
C PHE A 196 -5.41 11.46 -22.48
N ALA A 197 -5.90 10.27 -22.16
CA ALA A 197 -6.35 9.95 -20.80
C ALA A 197 -5.19 10.08 -19.79
N ILE A 198 -4.01 9.55 -20.11
CA ILE A 198 -2.80 9.69 -19.27
C ILE A 198 -2.38 11.15 -19.13
N MET A 199 -2.38 11.92 -20.23
CA MET A 199 -2.06 13.36 -20.20
C MET A 199 -3.10 14.16 -19.39
N GLY A 200 -4.38 13.77 -19.43
CA GLY A 200 -5.43 14.36 -18.60
C GLY A 200 -5.27 14.01 -17.11
N SER A 201 -4.79 12.80 -16.80
CA SER A 201 -4.47 12.39 -15.42
C SER A 201 -3.22 13.06 -14.86
N ALA A 202 -2.37 13.66 -15.70
CA ALA A 202 -1.19 14.42 -15.28
C ALA A 202 -1.53 15.81 -14.69
N HIS A 203 -2.82 16.12 -14.52
CA HIS A 203 -3.32 17.32 -13.85
C HIS A 203 -4.20 16.96 -12.64
N ALA A 204 -3.69 16.12 -11.74
CA ALA A 204 -4.04 16.23 -10.33
C ALA A 204 -2.93 17.08 -9.69
N ALA A 205 -3.29 18.27 -9.20
CA ALA A 205 -2.41 19.04 -8.33
C ALA A 205 -2.23 18.25 -7.03
N ASP A 206 -1.29 17.31 -7.02
CA ASP A 206 -1.03 16.44 -5.88
C ASP A 206 -0.21 17.20 -4.83
N ASN A 207 -0.87 18.17 -4.20
CA ASN A 207 -0.46 18.68 -2.91
C ASN A 207 -0.44 17.49 -1.95
N GLU A 208 0.76 17.14 -1.49
CA GLU A 208 1.00 15.91 -0.74
C GLU A 208 1.95 16.19 0.42
N LEU A 209 1.54 15.82 1.63
CA LEU A 209 2.43 15.70 2.77
C LEU A 209 2.44 14.23 3.21
N THR A 210 3.62 13.61 3.17
CA THR A 210 3.85 12.27 3.70
C THR A 210 4.73 12.34 4.94
N VAL A 211 4.37 11.54 5.94
CA VAL A 211 5.13 11.37 7.17
C VAL A 211 5.35 9.88 7.40
N GLU A 212 6.61 9.46 7.44
CA GLU A 212 6.99 8.12 7.83
C GLU A 212 7.05 8.00 9.35
N ILE A 213 6.37 6.99 9.89
CA ILE A 213 6.48 6.59 11.29
C ILE A 213 7.37 5.34 11.33
N PRO A 214 8.55 5.39 11.97
CA PRO A 214 9.46 4.25 11.99
C PRO A 214 8.90 3.12 12.85
N ARG A 215 9.23 1.88 12.50
CA ARG A 215 8.99 0.72 13.39
C ARG A 215 10.07 0.74 14.47
N LEU A 216 9.63 0.80 15.74
CA LEU A 216 10.53 0.86 16.89
C LEU A 216 10.47 -0.46 17.67
N SER A 217 11.65 -1.00 17.99
CA SER A 217 11.78 -2.18 18.84
C SER A 217 11.81 -1.73 20.31
N VAL A 218 10.64 -1.65 20.92
CA VAL A 218 10.45 -1.29 22.34
C VAL A 218 9.55 -2.32 23.03
N ALA A 219 9.70 -2.47 24.35
CA ALA A 219 8.97 -3.47 25.13
C ALA A 219 7.44 -3.27 25.11
N GLU A 220 6.97 -2.02 25.02
CA GLU A 220 5.55 -1.68 24.89
C GLU A 220 5.43 -0.62 23.80
N TYR A 221 4.88 -1.01 22.64
CA TYR A 221 4.74 -0.11 21.50
C TYR A 221 3.39 0.62 21.54
N HIS A 222 3.47 1.95 21.65
CA HIS A 222 2.34 2.85 21.47
C HIS A 222 2.50 3.61 20.16
N ALA A 223 1.41 3.73 19.39
CA ALA A 223 1.45 4.55 18.18
C ALA A 223 1.68 6.02 18.55
N PRO A 224 2.62 6.73 17.90
CA PRO A 224 2.94 8.09 18.30
C PRO A 224 1.79 9.04 17.98
N TYR A 225 1.62 10.03 18.85
CA TYR A 225 0.77 11.18 18.61
C TYR A 225 1.54 12.12 17.70
N LEU A 226 0.85 12.73 16.75
CA LEU A 226 1.48 13.55 15.73
C LEU A 226 0.71 14.84 15.52
N ALA A 227 1.41 15.97 15.47
CA ALA A 227 0.84 17.26 15.14
C ALA A 227 1.58 17.88 13.96
N VAL A 228 0.81 18.42 13.01
CA VAL A 228 1.30 19.20 11.87
C VAL A 228 0.67 20.57 11.90
N TRP A 229 1.48 21.62 11.86
CA TRP A 229 0.98 22.99 11.80
C TRP A 229 1.92 23.89 10.99
N LEU A 230 1.35 24.94 10.40
CA LEU A 230 2.09 26.02 9.78
C LEU A 230 2.35 27.13 10.79
N ALA A 231 3.56 27.68 10.80
CA ALA A 231 3.90 28.85 11.59
C ALA A 231 4.63 29.91 10.76
N ASN A 232 4.50 31.17 11.14
CA ASN A 232 5.18 32.29 10.49
C ASN A 232 6.68 32.36 10.90
N GLU A 233 7.41 33.34 10.35
CA GLU A 233 8.83 33.59 10.66
C GLU A 233 9.09 33.80 12.17
N ARG A 234 8.10 34.28 12.94
CA ARG A 234 8.17 34.43 14.40
C ARG A 234 7.84 33.15 15.17
N HIS A 235 7.73 32.02 14.46
CA HIS A 235 7.28 30.72 14.95
C HIS A 235 5.86 30.72 15.54
N GLN A 236 5.05 31.75 15.30
CA GLN A 236 3.67 31.77 15.76
C GLN A 236 2.82 30.88 14.87
N ARG A 237 2.02 29.99 15.46
CA ARG A 237 1.12 29.10 14.72
C ARG A 237 0.10 29.94 13.95
N VAL A 238 -0.09 29.57 12.69
CA VAL A 238 -1.04 30.20 11.76
C VAL A 238 -2.17 29.24 11.44
N VAL A 239 -1.83 27.99 11.10
CA VAL A 239 -2.80 26.95 10.69
C VAL A 239 -2.46 25.63 11.38
N ASP A 240 -3.42 24.96 12.00
CA ASP A 240 -3.28 23.54 12.34
C ASP A 240 -3.76 22.69 11.18
N ILE A 241 -2.99 21.67 10.82
CA ILE A 241 -3.18 20.88 9.60
C ILE A 241 -3.63 19.48 9.97
N ALA A 242 -2.94 18.85 10.92
CA ALA A 242 -3.34 17.54 11.42
C ALA A 242 -2.95 17.36 12.89
N VAL A 243 -3.79 16.65 13.64
CA VAL A 243 -3.51 16.20 15.00
C VAL A 243 -3.97 14.75 15.13
N TRP A 244 -3.03 13.81 15.11
CA TRP A 244 -3.29 12.39 15.29
C TRP A 244 -3.08 12.00 16.74
N TYR A 245 -4.11 11.43 17.34
CA TYR A 245 -4.10 10.97 18.73
C TYR A 245 -5.10 9.83 18.92
N ASP A 246 -5.06 9.17 20.08
CA ASP A 246 -5.99 8.08 20.33
C ASP A 246 -7.38 8.62 20.71
N VAL A 247 -8.24 8.69 19.70
CA VAL A 247 -9.64 9.14 19.83
C VAL A 247 -10.58 8.07 20.40
N ASN A 248 -10.13 6.80 20.50
CA ASN A 248 -10.99 5.67 20.82
C ASN A 248 -10.83 5.17 22.26
N LEU A 249 -9.87 5.71 23.01
CA LEU A 249 -9.75 5.42 24.44
C LEU A 249 -11.02 5.82 25.20
N LYS A 250 -11.42 4.97 26.16
CA LYS A 250 -12.57 5.24 27.03
C LYS A 250 -12.38 6.58 27.74
N ASP A 251 -13.48 7.25 28.04
CA ASP A 251 -13.49 8.52 28.79
C ASP A 251 -12.56 9.61 28.23
N ASN A 252 -12.31 9.59 26.91
CA ASN A 252 -11.38 10.49 26.20
C ASN A 252 -9.96 10.51 26.78
N GLU A 253 -9.50 9.38 27.33
CA GLU A 253 -8.20 9.34 28.00
C GLU A 253 -7.01 9.67 27.07
N GLY A 254 -7.16 9.49 25.75
CA GLY A 254 -6.13 9.89 24.80
C GLY A 254 -5.80 11.38 24.83
N GLU A 255 -6.75 12.25 25.18
CA GLU A 255 -6.47 13.68 25.31
C GLU A 255 -5.42 14.00 26.39
N LYS A 256 -5.22 13.11 27.36
CA LYS A 256 -4.25 13.28 28.45
C LYS A 256 -2.80 13.34 27.94
N TRP A 257 -2.53 12.75 26.78
CA TRP A 257 -1.20 12.64 26.17
C TRP A 257 -0.93 13.69 25.10
N LEU A 258 -1.94 14.45 24.65
CA LEU A 258 -1.77 15.58 23.73
C LEU A 258 -0.74 16.61 24.21
N LYS A 259 -0.60 16.76 25.53
CA LYS A 259 0.39 17.66 26.16
C LYS A 259 1.85 17.25 25.91
N ASP A 260 2.10 16.02 25.48
CA ASP A 260 3.45 15.49 25.23
C ASP A 260 3.99 15.94 23.87
N MET A 261 3.11 16.33 22.93
CA MET A 261 3.43 17.17 21.78
C MET A 261 3.62 18.62 22.25
N ARG A 262 4.73 18.84 22.95
CA ARG A 262 5.01 20.02 23.79
C ARG A 262 5.00 21.35 23.03
N GLN A 263 5.45 21.38 21.78
CA GLN A 263 5.49 22.63 21.01
C GLN A 263 4.10 22.98 20.50
N TRP A 264 3.42 22.02 19.87
CA TRP A 264 2.06 22.17 19.42
C TRP A 264 1.10 22.52 20.57
N TRP A 265 1.17 21.78 21.70
CA TRP A 265 0.30 21.99 22.86
C TRP A 265 0.35 23.43 23.38
N ARG A 266 1.54 24.04 23.45
CA ARG A 266 1.70 25.43 23.90
C ARG A 266 1.15 26.46 22.92
N ARG A 267 1.11 26.15 21.63
CA ARG A 267 0.75 27.09 20.55
C ARG A 267 -0.70 26.97 20.11
N SER A 268 -1.28 25.78 20.22
CA SER A 268 -2.65 25.51 19.82
C SER A 268 -3.38 24.63 20.83
N GLY A 269 -2.86 23.42 21.09
CA GLY A 269 -3.62 22.36 21.78
C GLY A 269 -4.18 22.71 23.16
N ARG A 270 -3.47 23.51 23.99
CA ARG A 270 -3.91 23.85 25.35
C ARG A 270 -5.25 24.58 25.43
N MET A 271 -5.60 25.33 24.38
CA MET A 271 -6.81 26.15 24.32
C MET A 271 -7.81 25.60 23.29
N ALA A 272 -7.53 24.44 22.69
CA ALA A 272 -8.37 23.83 21.69
C ALA A 272 -9.43 22.95 22.35
N ASP A 273 -10.66 23.00 21.84
CA ASP A 273 -11.67 21.99 22.13
C ASP A 273 -11.41 20.79 21.21
N MET A 274 -11.17 19.62 21.81
CA MET A 274 -10.88 18.39 21.08
C MET A 274 -12.15 17.53 20.89
N PRO A 275 -12.28 16.81 19.76
CA PRO A 275 -11.44 16.88 18.56
C PRO A 275 -11.69 18.16 17.74
N ILE A 276 -10.63 18.69 17.12
CA ILE A 276 -10.70 19.78 16.13
C ILE A 276 -11.22 19.22 14.80
N ASP A 277 -12.35 19.74 14.32
CA ASP A 277 -12.97 19.32 13.05
C ASP A 277 -12.02 19.52 11.85
N GLY A 278 -11.97 18.53 10.97
CA GLY A 278 -11.08 18.51 9.79
C GLY A 278 -9.57 18.41 10.05
N VAL A 279 -9.13 18.50 11.32
CA VAL A 279 -7.70 18.45 11.70
C VAL A 279 -7.39 17.19 12.53
N SER A 280 -8.30 16.80 13.42
CA SER A 280 -8.07 15.67 14.33
C SER A 280 -8.32 14.31 13.66
N GLY A 281 -7.54 13.31 14.03
CA GLY A 281 -7.70 11.93 13.56
C GLY A 281 -7.05 10.90 14.47
N ALA A 282 -7.25 9.62 14.16
CA ALA A 282 -6.62 8.53 14.90
C ALA A 282 -5.10 8.47 14.67
N THR A 283 -4.36 7.98 15.67
CA THR A 283 -2.94 7.61 15.52
C THR A 283 -2.72 6.63 14.37
N ARG A 284 -1.50 6.63 13.82
CA ARG A 284 -1.14 5.84 12.64
C ARG A 284 -0.11 4.76 12.99
N ARG A 285 -0.21 3.62 12.30
CA ARG A 285 0.75 2.52 12.41
C ARG A 285 2.08 2.88 11.74
N PRO A 286 3.17 2.16 12.05
CA PRO A 286 4.43 2.28 11.33
C PRO A 286 4.28 2.21 9.81
N GLY A 287 5.08 3.00 9.10
CA GLY A 287 5.05 3.15 7.65
C GLY A 287 4.81 4.59 7.19
N THR A 288 4.72 4.80 5.89
CA THR A 288 4.45 6.11 5.29
C THR A 288 2.96 6.43 5.32
N ASN A 289 2.60 7.51 6.00
CA ASN A 289 1.23 7.97 6.16
C ASN A 289 1.04 9.31 5.44
N ARG A 290 -0.08 9.47 4.71
CA ARG A 290 -0.45 10.73 4.06
C ARG A 290 -1.22 11.62 5.04
N VAL A 291 -0.87 12.90 5.07
CA VAL A 291 -1.58 13.95 5.80
C VAL A 291 -2.52 14.65 4.83
N ASP A 292 -3.77 14.88 5.27
CA ASP A 292 -4.71 15.71 4.53
C ASP A 292 -4.30 17.18 4.62
N LEU A 293 -4.00 17.79 3.47
CA LEU A 293 -3.58 19.18 3.39
C LEU A 293 -4.77 20.14 3.18
N THR A 294 -6.01 19.66 3.13
CA THR A 294 -7.19 20.52 2.96
C THR A 294 -7.22 21.71 3.93
N PRO A 295 -6.91 21.58 5.24
CA PRO A 295 -6.87 22.73 6.14
C PRO A 295 -5.81 23.77 5.78
N LEU A 296 -4.67 23.35 5.24
CA LEU A 296 -3.63 24.26 4.74
C LEU A 296 -4.08 24.94 3.45
N LEU A 297 -4.48 24.15 2.46
CA LEU A 297 -4.80 24.62 1.11
C LEU A 297 -5.96 25.62 1.09
N THR A 298 -6.93 25.44 1.98
CA THR A 298 -8.06 26.38 2.12
C THR A 298 -7.64 27.73 2.68
N GLN A 299 -6.58 27.79 3.49
CA GLN A 299 -6.11 29.03 4.12
C GLN A 299 -4.96 29.69 3.38
N LEU A 300 -4.19 28.96 2.56
CA LEU A 300 -3.05 29.48 1.80
C LEU A 300 -3.33 30.80 1.06
N PRO A 301 -4.47 30.98 0.34
CA PRO A 301 -4.75 32.23 -0.39
C PRO A 301 -4.93 33.46 0.51
N GLU A 302 -5.21 33.27 1.80
CA GLU A 302 -5.44 34.34 2.77
C GLU A 302 -4.16 34.75 3.51
N LEU A 303 -3.06 33.99 3.35
CA LEU A 303 -1.81 34.24 4.03
C LEU A 303 -0.99 35.34 3.33
N GLU A 304 -0.37 36.20 4.14
CA GLU A 304 0.55 37.22 3.64
C GLU A 304 1.80 36.59 3.01
N ALA A 305 2.37 37.27 2.00
CA ALA A 305 3.64 36.85 1.41
C ALA A 305 4.76 36.91 2.46
N GLY A 306 5.56 35.85 2.57
CA GLY A 306 6.61 35.78 3.59
C GLY A 306 7.19 34.39 3.81
N GLN A 307 8.03 34.29 4.83
CA GLN A 307 8.64 33.03 5.26
C GLN A 307 7.80 32.36 6.34
N TYR A 308 7.55 31.07 6.12
CA TYR A 308 6.79 30.18 6.97
C TYR A 308 7.58 28.90 7.22
N TYR A 309 7.11 28.14 8.20
CA TYR A 309 7.66 26.84 8.57
C TYR A 309 6.53 25.86 8.79
N LEU A 310 6.57 24.74 8.09
CA LEU A 310 5.74 23.60 8.39
C LEU A 310 6.44 22.76 9.46
N TYR A 311 5.78 22.60 10.60
CA TYR A 311 6.26 21.78 11.70
C TYR A 311 5.55 20.44 11.70
N VAL A 312 6.32 19.39 11.97
CA VAL A 312 5.81 18.03 12.21
C VAL A 312 6.40 17.58 13.54
N GLU A 313 5.58 17.43 14.56
CA GLU A 313 5.98 16.97 15.90
C GLU A 313 5.34 15.61 16.17
N ALA A 314 6.16 14.65 16.62
CA ALA A 314 5.69 13.36 17.10
C ALA A 314 6.08 13.16 18.57
N ALA A 315 5.19 12.57 19.35
CA ALA A 315 5.43 12.20 20.73
C ALA A 315 4.72 10.88 21.04
N ARG A 316 5.42 9.95 21.68
CA ARG A 316 4.86 8.66 22.06
C ARG A 316 4.58 8.60 23.55
N GLU A 317 3.50 7.93 23.94
CA GLU A 317 3.13 7.72 25.33
C GLU A 317 4.30 7.05 26.08
N LEU A 318 4.81 7.72 27.11
CA LEU A 318 5.98 7.27 27.89
C LEU A 318 7.26 7.04 27.06
N GLY A 319 7.31 7.55 25.81
CA GLY A 319 8.39 7.32 24.86
C GLY A 319 9.20 8.58 24.53
N GLY A 320 9.77 8.60 23.33
CA GLY A 320 10.52 9.74 22.81
C GLY A 320 9.60 10.82 22.24
N ARG A 321 10.24 11.94 21.89
CA ARG A 321 9.61 13.01 21.11
C ARG A 321 10.58 13.51 20.06
N GLU A 322 10.05 13.92 18.93
CA GLU A 322 10.83 14.45 17.84
C GLU A 322 10.04 15.52 17.09
N MET A 323 10.74 16.47 16.49
CA MET A 323 10.11 17.52 15.71
C MET A 323 11.00 17.91 14.54
N LEU A 324 10.42 17.93 13.35
CA LEU A 324 11.03 18.44 12.13
C LEU A 324 10.43 19.77 11.72
N ARG A 325 11.20 20.55 10.94
CA ARG A 325 10.82 21.88 10.47
C ARG A 325 11.19 22.07 9.01
N LEU A 326 10.19 22.18 8.16
CA LEU A 326 10.35 22.36 6.71
C LEU A 326 10.13 23.85 6.36
N PRO A 327 11.12 24.55 5.78
CA PRO A 327 10.97 25.96 5.39
C PRO A 327 10.04 26.11 4.18
N LEU A 328 9.12 27.07 4.22
CA LEU A 328 8.13 27.34 3.18
C LEU A 328 8.06 28.83 2.88
N SER A 329 8.23 29.24 1.62
CA SER A 329 8.02 30.63 1.20
C SER A 329 6.68 30.79 0.49
N LEU A 330 5.89 31.79 0.87
CA LEU A 330 4.61 32.11 0.25
C LEU A 330 4.69 33.45 -0.50
N PRO A 331 3.96 33.62 -1.63
CA PRO A 331 3.10 32.62 -2.29
C PRO A 331 3.89 31.51 -3.00
N ILE A 332 3.23 30.40 -3.30
CA ILE A 332 3.82 29.30 -4.08
C ILE A 332 3.75 29.69 -5.56
N GLU A 333 4.86 30.14 -6.14
CA GLU A 333 4.91 30.58 -7.55
C GLU A 333 5.30 29.46 -8.52
N SER A 334 5.93 28.40 -8.01
CA SER A 334 6.36 27.23 -8.78
C SER A 334 6.24 25.97 -7.93
N PRO A 335 6.12 24.78 -8.54
CA PRO A 335 6.05 23.52 -7.80
C PRO A 335 7.24 23.36 -6.86
N ILE A 336 6.99 23.02 -5.60
CA ILE A 336 8.02 22.80 -4.58
C ILE A 336 7.96 21.38 -4.04
N SER A 337 9.13 20.84 -3.71
CA SER A 337 9.27 19.57 -3.00
C SER A 337 10.33 19.73 -1.92
N ILE A 338 9.91 19.66 -0.65
CA ILE A 338 10.77 19.82 0.52
C ILE A 338 10.70 18.53 1.32
N SER A 339 11.84 18.04 1.82
CA SER A 339 11.87 16.87 2.67
C SER A 339 12.92 16.99 3.76
N ASP A 340 12.65 16.36 4.89
CA ASP A 340 13.57 16.21 6.02
C ASP A 340 13.37 14.83 6.64
N THR A 341 14.34 14.34 7.42
CA THR A 341 14.30 13.00 8.02
C THR A 341 14.61 13.08 9.50
N GLY A 342 13.76 12.48 10.32
CA GLY A 342 13.99 12.34 11.76
C GLY A 342 14.93 11.17 12.08
N GLU A 343 15.32 11.10 13.34
CA GLU A 343 16.27 10.13 13.87
C GLU A 343 15.59 9.01 14.68
N HIS A 344 14.46 9.30 15.34
CA HIS A 344 13.89 8.39 16.34
C HIS A 344 12.38 8.15 16.20
N GLU A 345 11.55 9.19 16.33
CA GLU A 345 10.08 9.08 16.33
C GLU A 345 9.48 9.45 14.97
N LEU A 346 10.25 10.13 14.11
CA LEU A 346 9.89 10.46 12.73
C LEU A 346 10.91 9.84 11.76
N GLY A 347 10.42 9.26 10.67
CA GLY A 347 11.24 8.88 9.51
C GLY A 347 11.33 10.03 8.52
N ARG A 348 11.29 9.73 7.23
CA ARG A 348 11.23 10.75 6.18
C ARG A 348 9.88 11.48 6.20
N VAL A 349 9.93 12.81 6.21
CA VAL A 349 8.80 13.71 5.97
C VAL A 349 9.00 14.41 4.63
N SER A 350 7.99 14.41 3.77
CA SER A 350 8.07 15.02 2.44
C SER A 350 6.81 15.84 2.14
N LEU A 351 7.00 17.12 1.86
CA LEU A 351 5.96 18.05 1.40
C LEU A 351 6.15 18.32 -0.10
N LYS A 352 5.08 18.19 -0.87
CA LYS A 352 4.96 18.66 -2.25
C LYS A 352 3.79 19.64 -2.32
N LEU A 353 4.04 20.82 -2.89
CA LEU A 353 3.00 21.80 -3.13
C LEU A 353 3.12 22.33 -4.56
N GLU A 354 1.98 22.44 -5.22
CA GLU A 354 1.79 23.05 -6.53
C GLU A 354 1.26 24.49 -6.35
N PRO A 355 1.53 25.41 -7.30
CA PRO A 355 1.09 26.81 -7.27
C PRO A 355 -0.43 27.02 -7.20
#